data_AF-A0A0E0FG59-F1
#
_entry.id   AF-A0A0E0FG59-F1
#
_cell.length_a   1.000
_cell.length_b   1.000
_cell.length_c   1.000
_cell.angle_alpha   90.00
_cell.angle_beta   90.00
_cell.angle_gamma   90.00
#
_symmetry.space_group_name_H-M   'P 1'
#
loop_
_entity.id
_entity.type
_entity.pdbx_description
1 polymer ?
#
loop_
_entity_poly.entity_id
_entity_poly.type
_entity_poly.pdbx_seq_one_letter_code
_entity_poly.pdbx_strand_id
1 'polypeptide(L)'
;MAGREDAAAAAAAGVTDEAKLWWLRFNNGAVDDDDDDDEEVEEEESDEEVVVEEEEEEGGEGEGGAAGETEGKGSCGQMERQSSPRSCGSSPSPGEEVSEDEYVQDSQRISQENENLRLQLALKTKELEHEENQKLRLQLELKNKDIESLKKQNDELKAEIEYYKKTTKPPRVARRCRWCEEYTTHDYRNCPQRRSY
;
A
#
# COMPACT_ATOMS: atom_id res chain seq x y z
N MET A 1 -4.49 39.68 -27.68
CA MET A 1 -3.94 38.87 -26.58
C MET A 1 -5.04 38.69 -25.53
N ALA A 2 -5.82 37.63 -25.64
CA ALA A 2 -6.83 37.23 -24.67
C ALA A 2 -6.77 35.70 -24.61
N GLY A 3 -6.58 35.10 -23.43
CA GLY A 3 -6.57 33.64 -23.33
C GLY A 3 -5.67 33.02 -22.26
N ARG A 4 -5.40 33.68 -21.12
CA ARG A 4 -4.73 33.02 -19.98
C ARG A 4 -5.39 33.21 -18.62
N GLU A 5 -6.50 33.94 -18.54
CA GLU A 5 -7.10 34.32 -17.25
C GLU A 5 -8.25 33.38 -16.82
N ASP A 6 -8.87 32.63 -17.74
CA ASP A 6 -10.00 31.74 -17.41
C ASP A 6 -9.59 30.34 -16.93
N ALA A 7 -8.33 29.94 -17.11
CA ALA A 7 -7.86 28.60 -16.72
C ALA A 7 -7.61 28.45 -15.21
N ALA A 8 -7.46 29.56 -14.47
CA ALA A 8 -7.17 29.53 -13.03
C ALA A 8 -8.43 29.35 -12.17
N ALA A 9 -9.62 29.70 -12.68
CA ALA A 9 -10.87 29.60 -11.93
C ALA A 9 -11.44 28.17 -11.87
N ALA A 10 -11.05 27.28 -12.79
CA ALA A 10 -11.58 25.92 -12.86
C ALA A 10 -10.89 24.91 -11.91
N ALA A 11 -9.73 25.25 -11.33
CA ALA A 11 -8.97 24.33 -10.49
C ALA A 11 -9.43 24.27 -9.02
N ALA A 12 -10.35 25.15 -8.60
CA ALA A 12 -10.79 25.27 -7.21
C ALA A 12 -12.01 24.42 -6.83
N ALA A 13 -12.61 23.69 -7.78
CA ALA A 13 -13.91 23.02 -7.59
C ALA A 13 -13.85 21.48 -7.67
N GLY A 14 -12.80 20.87 -7.12
CA GLY A 14 -12.53 19.45 -7.34
C GLY A 14 -12.04 18.66 -6.13
N VAL A 15 -12.48 18.98 -4.91
CA VAL A 15 -12.37 17.98 -3.83
C VAL A 15 -13.48 16.97 -4.09
N THR A 16 -13.09 15.78 -4.55
CA THR A 16 -14.01 14.66 -4.77
C THR A 16 -14.76 14.37 -3.48
N ASP A 17 -16.03 13.99 -3.59
CA ASP A 17 -16.84 13.70 -2.40
C ASP A 17 -16.25 12.54 -1.57
N GLU A 18 -15.51 11.66 -2.22
CA GLU A 18 -14.70 10.62 -1.59
C GLU A 18 -13.58 11.17 -0.70
N ALA A 19 -12.87 12.22 -1.12
CA ALA A 19 -11.85 12.87 -0.30
C ALA A 19 -12.45 13.59 0.93
N LYS A 20 -13.68 14.12 0.79
CA LYS A 20 -14.43 14.70 1.93
C LYS A 20 -14.87 13.62 2.91
N LEU A 21 -15.35 12.49 2.40
CA LEU A 21 -15.76 11.34 3.21
C LEU A 21 -14.57 10.73 3.95
N TRP A 22 -13.42 10.60 3.30
CA TRP A 22 -12.18 10.15 3.95
C TRP A 22 -11.76 11.10 5.08
N TRP A 23 -11.78 12.42 4.84
CA TRP A 23 -11.42 13.41 5.85
C TRP A 23 -12.37 13.41 7.06
N LEU A 24 -13.67 13.18 6.83
CA LEU A 24 -14.66 13.02 7.92
C LEU A 24 -14.41 11.75 8.73
N ARG A 25 -14.17 10.61 8.08
CA ARG A 25 -13.87 9.34 8.77
C ARG A 25 -12.57 9.39 9.56
N PHE A 26 -11.56 10.07 9.03
CA PHE A 26 -10.26 10.21 9.69
C PHE A 26 -10.32 11.12 10.93
N ASN A 27 -11.07 12.22 10.88
CA ASN A 27 -11.12 13.16 12.02
C ASN A 27 -12.15 12.78 13.09
N ASN A 28 -13.22 12.08 12.72
CA ASN A 28 -14.26 11.70 13.68
C ASN A 28 -13.99 10.39 14.41
N GLY A 29 -12.88 9.69 14.08
CA GLY A 29 -12.63 8.35 14.57
C GLY A 29 -13.66 7.36 14.00
N ALA A 30 -13.30 6.09 13.87
CA ALA A 30 -14.34 5.08 13.92
C ALA A 30 -14.91 5.18 15.34
N VAL A 31 -16.13 5.72 15.47
CA VAL A 31 -16.98 5.33 16.59
C VAL A 31 -17.25 3.86 16.34
N ASP A 32 -16.49 3.01 17.01
CA ASP A 32 -16.93 1.65 17.29
C ASP A 32 -18.14 1.83 18.21
N ASP A 33 -19.35 1.70 17.64
CA ASP A 33 -20.60 1.58 18.37
C ASP A 33 -20.66 0.20 19.07
N ASP A 34 -19.66 -0.11 19.90
CA ASP A 34 -19.73 -1.18 20.90
C ASP A 34 -19.97 -0.51 22.26
N ASP A 35 -21.22 -0.09 22.46
CA ASP A 35 -21.82 0.12 23.77
C ASP A 35 -22.08 -1.26 24.43
N ASP A 36 -21.99 -1.28 25.77
CA ASP A 36 -22.23 -2.39 26.72
C ASP A 36 -21.09 -3.41 26.98
N ASP A 37 -20.24 -3.13 27.96
CA ASP A 37 -20.33 -3.78 29.29
C ASP A 37 -19.36 -3.12 30.29
N ASP A 38 -19.92 -2.41 31.27
CA ASP A 38 -19.24 -2.02 32.51
C ASP A 38 -19.05 -3.28 33.38
N GLU A 39 -17.91 -3.96 33.25
CA GLU A 39 -17.46 -4.94 34.26
C GLU A 39 -16.17 -4.41 34.89
N GLU A 40 -16.28 -3.97 36.14
CA GLU A 40 -15.13 -3.65 37.01
C GLU A 40 -14.23 -4.89 37.14
N VAL A 41 -13.04 -4.83 36.57
CA VAL A 41 -12.00 -5.83 36.80
C VAL A 41 -11.19 -5.40 38.02
N GLU A 42 -11.53 -5.98 39.16
CA GLU A 42 -10.74 -5.96 40.39
C GLU A 42 -9.33 -6.51 40.12
N GLU A 43 -8.31 -5.78 40.58
CA GLU A 43 -6.91 -6.17 40.50
C GLU A 43 -6.63 -7.34 41.47
N GLU A 44 -6.38 -8.54 40.95
CA GLU A 44 -5.70 -9.59 41.72
C GLU A 44 -4.31 -9.85 41.13
N GLU A 45 -3.29 -9.44 41.90
CA GLU A 45 -1.91 -9.86 41.72
C GLU A 45 -1.80 -11.38 41.97
N SER A 46 -1.44 -12.16 40.95
CA SER A 46 -1.05 -13.55 41.11
C SER A 46 0.25 -13.83 40.36
N ASP A 47 1.34 -13.75 41.12
CA ASP A 47 2.64 -14.37 40.86
C ASP A 47 2.45 -15.89 40.74
N GLU A 48 2.73 -16.50 39.59
CA GLU A 48 3.16 -17.90 39.55
C GLU A 48 3.87 -18.24 38.23
N GLU A 49 5.11 -18.72 38.37
CA GLU A 49 5.93 -19.26 37.31
C GLU A 49 5.42 -20.64 36.83
N VAL A 50 6.02 -21.07 35.72
CA VAL A 50 6.39 -22.45 35.34
C VAL A 50 5.57 -23.14 34.22
N VAL A 51 6.36 -23.63 33.27
CA VAL A 51 6.28 -24.86 32.45
C VAL A 51 5.93 -24.67 30.97
N VAL A 52 6.97 -24.93 30.17
CA VAL A 52 6.98 -25.20 28.73
C VAL A 52 6.29 -26.55 28.45
N GLU A 53 5.34 -26.61 27.52
CA GLU A 53 5.14 -27.80 26.67
C GLU A 53 4.81 -27.37 25.23
N GLU A 54 5.57 -27.93 24.30
CA GLU A 54 5.34 -27.95 22.86
C GLU A 54 4.31 -29.05 22.57
N GLU A 55 3.31 -28.80 21.70
CA GLU A 55 2.69 -29.88 20.90
C GLU A 55 2.30 -29.36 19.51
N GLU A 56 2.46 -30.26 18.54
CA GLU A 56 2.36 -30.10 17.10
C GLU A 56 0.94 -30.34 16.53
N GLU A 57 0.80 -30.00 15.24
CA GLU A 57 -0.19 -30.49 14.24
C GLU A 57 -1.69 -30.18 14.50
N GLU A 58 -2.61 -30.09 13.55
CA GLU A 58 -2.76 -30.61 12.18
C GLU A 58 -3.86 -29.75 11.52
N GLY A 59 -3.81 -29.47 10.21
CA GLY A 59 -4.79 -30.04 9.29
C GLY A 59 -5.96 -29.11 8.94
N GLY A 60 -6.18 -28.87 7.63
CA GLY A 60 -7.34 -28.12 7.16
C GLY A 60 -7.30 -27.78 5.68
N GLU A 61 -7.62 -28.77 4.85
CA GLU A 61 -7.79 -28.69 3.40
C GLU A 61 -9.00 -27.81 3.01
N GLY A 62 -8.93 -27.15 1.85
CA GLY A 62 -10.06 -26.44 1.25
C GLY A 62 -9.84 -26.16 -0.24
N GLU A 63 -10.43 -27.02 -1.07
CA GLU A 63 -10.40 -27.02 -2.54
C GLU A 63 -11.21 -25.89 -3.20
N GLY A 64 -10.84 -25.60 -4.46
CA GLY A 64 -11.74 -25.12 -5.54
C GLY A 64 -11.78 -23.59 -5.67
N GLY A 65 -11.57 -22.96 -6.83
CA GLY A 65 -11.60 -23.37 -8.22
C GLY A 65 -12.36 -22.29 -9.01
N ALA A 66 -11.80 -21.73 -10.08
CA ALA A 66 -12.54 -21.29 -11.28
C ALA A 66 -11.63 -20.55 -12.28
N ALA A 67 -11.82 -20.94 -13.54
CA ALA A 67 -11.22 -20.44 -14.75
C ALA A 67 -11.42 -18.93 -15.00
N GLY A 68 -10.42 -18.32 -15.63
CA GLY A 68 -10.53 -17.02 -16.29
C GLY A 68 -9.64 -17.01 -17.53
N GLU A 69 -10.27 -17.24 -18.68
CA GLU A 69 -9.64 -17.30 -20.01
C GLU A 69 -9.12 -15.93 -20.43
N THR A 70 -7.85 -15.83 -20.83
CA THR A 70 -7.31 -14.62 -21.49
C THR A 70 -6.96 -14.94 -22.94
N GLU A 71 -7.68 -14.31 -23.86
CA GLU A 71 -7.42 -14.32 -25.30
C GLU A 71 -6.07 -13.64 -25.62
N GLY A 72 -5.05 -14.46 -25.84
CA GLY A 72 -3.76 -14.02 -26.38
C GLY A 72 -3.75 -14.07 -27.90
N LYS A 73 -3.92 -12.92 -28.56
CA LYS A 73 -3.62 -12.74 -30.00
C LYS A 73 -2.12 -12.92 -30.26
N GLY A 74 -1.70 -14.13 -30.59
CA GLY A 74 -0.36 -14.45 -31.09
C GLY A 74 -0.29 -14.34 -32.61
N SER A 75 0.46 -13.35 -33.10
CA SER A 75 0.74 -13.13 -34.52
C SER A 75 1.51 -14.30 -35.14
N CYS A 76 0.96 -14.86 -36.22
CA CYS A 76 1.54 -15.94 -37.02
C CYS A 76 2.75 -15.43 -37.81
N GLY A 77 3.95 -15.69 -37.31
CA GLY A 77 5.19 -15.59 -38.07
C GLY A 77 5.35 -16.83 -38.95
N GLN A 78 5.31 -16.62 -40.27
CA GLN A 78 5.67 -17.64 -41.25
C GLN A 78 7.14 -18.00 -41.08
N MET A 79 7.44 -19.23 -40.68
CA MET A 79 8.77 -19.81 -40.87
C MET A 79 8.66 -21.02 -41.78
N GLU A 80 9.55 -20.98 -42.77
CA GLU A 80 9.57 -21.79 -43.96
C GLU A 80 9.69 -23.28 -43.64
N ARG A 81 8.93 -24.06 -44.41
CA ARG A 81 8.91 -25.51 -44.39
C ARG A 81 10.28 -26.02 -44.86
N GLN A 82 11.17 -26.36 -43.92
CA GLN A 82 12.28 -27.25 -44.21
C GLN A 82 11.84 -28.69 -43.94
N SER A 83 11.36 -29.32 -45.01
CA SER A 83 11.05 -30.74 -45.07
C SER A 83 12.28 -31.56 -44.71
N SER A 84 12.32 -32.13 -43.50
CA SER A 84 13.21 -33.26 -43.21
C SER A 84 12.63 -34.53 -43.86
N PRO A 85 13.45 -35.37 -44.49
CA PRO A 85 12.99 -36.61 -45.08
C PRO A 85 12.37 -37.47 -43.98
N ARG A 86 11.17 -37.96 -44.27
CA ARG A 86 10.46 -38.97 -43.48
C ARG A 86 11.40 -40.16 -43.27
N SER A 87 12.06 -40.21 -42.11
CA SER A 87 12.57 -41.47 -41.60
C SER A 87 11.36 -42.36 -41.38
N CYS A 88 11.43 -43.52 -42.00
CA CYS A 88 10.46 -44.59 -42.02
C CYS A 88 9.73 -44.73 -40.67
N GLY A 89 8.40 -44.72 -40.74
CA GLY A 89 7.55 -45.13 -39.64
C GLY A 89 7.94 -46.54 -39.22
N SER A 90 8.45 -46.67 -38.00
CA SER A 90 8.25 -47.88 -37.23
C SER A 90 6.83 -47.75 -36.68
N SER A 91 5.85 -48.15 -37.48
CA SER A 91 4.55 -48.51 -36.91
C SER A 91 4.85 -49.62 -35.88
N PRO A 92 4.48 -49.48 -34.60
CA PRO A 92 4.60 -50.59 -33.68
C PRO A 92 3.80 -51.75 -34.27
N SER A 93 4.48 -52.87 -34.52
CA SER A 93 3.83 -54.11 -34.89
C SER A 93 2.80 -54.43 -33.80
N PRO A 94 1.56 -54.79 -34.15
CA PRO A 94 0.58 -55.20 -33.15
C PRO A 94 1.06 -56.54 -32.55
N GLY A 95 1.77 -56.48 -31.43
CA GLY A 95 2.33 -57.65 -30.76
C GLY A 95 3.63 -57.44 -29.97
N GLU A 96 4.14 -56.22 -29.78
CA GLU A 96 5.16 -55.99 -28.74
C GLU A 96 4.44 -55.94 -27.38
N GLU A 97 4.34 -57.10 -26.75
CA GLU A 97 3.86 -57.30 -25.39
C GLU A 97 4.93 -56.70 -24.45
N VAL A 98 4.83 -55.38 -24.19
CA VAL A 98 5.60 -54.75 -23.12
C VAL A 98 5.24 -55.49 -21.84
N SER A 99 6.25 -56.07 -21.18
CA SER A 99 6.04 -56.88 -19.98
C SER A 99 5.32 -56.06 -18.90
N GLU A 100 4.36 -56.66 -18.20
CA GLU A 100 3.69 -56.02 -17.05
C GLU A 100 4.72 -55.50 -16.02
N ASP A 101 5.87 -56.17 -15.89
CA ASP A 101 6.96 -55.75 -15.01
C ASP A 101 7.60 -54.40 -15.43
N GLU A 102 7.67 -54.11 -16.73
CA GLU A 102 8.21 -52.85 -17.25
C GLU A 102 7.24 -51.69 -16.97
N TYR A 103 5.94 -51.92 -17.13
CA TYR A 103 4.90 -50.95 -16.75
C TYR A 103 4.90 -50.64 -15.26
N VAL A 104 5.08 -51.66 -14.41
CA VAL A 104 5.15 -51.46 -12.96
C VAL A 104 6.39 -50.65 -12.57
N GLN A 105 7.56 -50.96 -13.16
CA GLN A 105 8.80 -50.21 -12.91
C GLN A 105 8.70 -48.76 -13.39
N ASP A 106 8.14 -48.54 -14.58
CA ASP A 106 7.91 -47.19 -15.10
C ASP A 106 6.91 -46.41 -14.25
N SER A 107 5.82 -47.04 -13.81
CA SER A 107 4.84 -46.41 -12.91
C SER A 107 5.45 -45.99 -11.57
N GLN A 108 6.33 -46.82 -11.00
CA GLN A 108 7.07 -46.47 -9.77
C GLN A 108 8.04 -45.32 -10.01
N ARG A 109 8.82 -45.35 -11.09
CA ARG A 109 9.74 -44.26 -11.45
C ARG A 109 8.99 -42.93 -11.62
N ILE A 110 7.90 -42.95 -12.38
CA ILE A 110 7.06 -41.77 -12.63
C ILE A 110 6.44 -41.25 -11.33
N SER A 111 5.98 -42.13 -10.44
CA SER A 111 5.44 -41.72 -9.14
C SER A 111 6.50 -41.04 -8.27
N GLN A 112 7.72 -41.58 -8.24
CA GLN A 112 8.82 -40.99 -7.50
C GLN A 112 9.26 -39.64 -8.09
N GLU A 113 9.30 -39.51 -9.41
CA GLU A 113 9.58 -38.23 -10.08
C GLU A 113 8.51 -37.19 -9.76
N ASN A 114 7.22 -37.56 -9.78
CA ASN A 114 6.14 -36.67 -9.39
C ASN A 114 6.25 -36.19 -7.94
N GLU A 115 6.59 -37.10 -7.02
CA GLU A 115 6.78 -36.74 -5.61
C GLU A 115 7.95 -35.77 -5.43
N ASN A 116 9.08 -36.02 -6.11
CA ASN A 116 10.21 -35.11 -6.13
C ASN A 116 9.85 -33.73 -6.70
N LEU A 117 9.05 -33.69 -7.77
CA LEU A 117 8.60 -32.43 -8.36
C LEU A 117 7.68 -31.66 -7.41
N ARG A 118 6.78 -32.33 -6.69
CA ARG A 118 5.94 -31.71 -5.66
C ARG A 118 6.78 -31.11 -4.54
N LEU A 119 7.79 -31.84 -4.06
CA LEU A 119 8.71 -31.35 -3.02
C LEU A 119 9.50 -30.12 -3.51
N GLN A 120 10.02 -30.15 -4.74
CA GLN A 120 10.72 -29.00 -5.32
C GLN A 120 9.81 -27.79 -5.46
N LEU A 121 8.56 -27.98 -5.90
CA LEU A 121 7.57 -26.90 -5.97
C LEU A 121 7.28 -26.32 -4.59
N ALA A 122 7.04 -27.16 -3.58
CA ALA A 122 6.78 -26.71 -2.23
C ALA A 122 7.94 -25.89 -1.64
N LEU A 123 9.19 -26.35 -1.83
CA LEU A 123 10.38 -25.64 -1.40
C LEU A 123 10.51 -24.28 -2.11
N LYS A 124 10.34 -24.27 -3.43
CA LYS A 124 10.47 -23.05 -4.23
C LYS A 124 9.39 -22.02 -3.93
N THR A 125 8.16 -22.47 -3.66
CA THR A 125 7.08 -21.59 -3.22
C THR A 125 7.43 -20.93 -1.89
N LYS A 126 7.89 -21.71 -0.90
CA LYS A 126 8.31 -21.15 0.41
C LYS A 126 9.48 -20.18 0.28
N GLU A 127 10.44 -20.47 -0.59
CA GLU A 127 11.57 -19.58 -0.86
C GLU A 127 11.10 -18.24 -1.44
N LEU A 128 10.23 -18.26 -2.46
CA LEU A 128 9.66 -17.05 -3.04
C LEU A 128 8.84 -16.24 -2.02
N GLU A 129 7.99 -16.90 -1.24
CA GLU A 129 7.22 -16.25 -0.16
C GLU A 129 8.15 -15.59 0.86
N HIS A 130 9.25 -16.25 1.22
CA HIS A 130 10.23 -15.68 2.15
C HIS A 130 10.92 -14.45 1.57
N GLU A 131 11.36 -14.50 0.31
CA GLU A 131 12.01 -13.38 -0.39
C GLU A 131 11.07 -12.17 -0.51
N GLU A 132 9.81 -12.39 -0.88
CA GLU A 132 8.80 -11.33 -0.98
C GLU A 132 8.53 -10.68 0.39
N ASN A 133 8.35 -11.50 1.43
CA ASN A 133 8.17 -11.01 2.80
C ASN A 133 9.39 -10.22 3.28
N GLN A 134 10.60 -10.68 3.00
CA GLN A 134 11.83 -9.97 3.36
C GLN A 134 11.91 -8.61 2.66
N LYS A 135 11.59 -8.56 1.37
CA LYS A 135 11.54 -7.31 0.59
C LYS A 135 10.52 -6.33 1.16
N LEU A 136 9.33 -6.80 1.50
CA LEU A 136 8.28 -5.96 2.10
C LEU A 136 8.71 -5.42 3.47
N ARG A 137 9.34 -6.25 4.32
CA ARG A 137 9.88 -5.82 5.61
C ARG A 137 10.90 -4.69 5.48
N LEU A 138 11.85 -4.83 4.55
CA LEU A 138 12.85 -3.79 4.29
C LEU A 138 12.21 -2.50 3.76
N GLN A 139 11.22 -2.61 2.88
CA GLN A 139 10.50 -1.45 2.37
C GLN A 139 9.71 -0.73 3.47
N LEU A 140 9.08 -1.46 4.38
CA LEU A 140 8.38 -0.90 5.55
C LEU A 140 9.36 -0.20 6.48
N GLU A 141 10.53 -0.77 6.73
CA GLU A 141 11.56 -0.14 7.57
C GLU A 141 12.03 1.21 6.98
N LEU A 142 12.26 1.27 5.68
CA LEU A 142 12.61 2.52 5.00
C LEU A 142 11.49 3.56 5.09
N LYS A 143 10.24 3.15 4.84
CA LYS A 143 9.07 4.02 4.96
C LYS A 143 8.90 4.54 6.39
N ASN A 144 9.18 3.72 7.41
CA ASN A 144 9.11 4.15 8.81
C ASN A 144 10.16 5.21 9.12
N LYS A 145 11.41 5.05 8.64
CA LYS A 145 12.46 6.07 8.76
C LYS A 145 12.08 7.37 8.08
N ASP A 146 11.46 7.31 6.90
CA ASP A 146 10.95 8.50 6.20
C ASP A 146 9.85 9.20 7.00
N ILE A 147 8.91 8.43 7.57
CA ILE A 147 7.84 8.97 8.42
C ILE A 147 8.42 9.65 9.67
N GLU A 148 9.40 9.04 10.33
CA GLU A 148 10.07 9.63 11.51
C GLU A 148 10.77 10.94 11.16
N SER A 149 11.49 10.98 10.04
CA SER A 149 12.15 12.20 9.54
C SER A 149 11.13 13.31 9.24
N LEU A 150 10.03 12.98 8.56
CA LEU A 150 8.96 13.92 8.25
C LEU A 150 8.23 14.41 9.51
N LYS A 151 8.03 13.55 10.50
CA LYS A 151 7.46 13.95 11.81
C LYS A 151 8.36 14.99 12.48
N LYS A 152 9.67 14.72 12.53
CA LYS A 152 10.64 15.66 13.09
C LYS A 152 10.64 17.01 12.36
N GLN A 153 10.67 17.00 11.03
CA GLN A 153 10.59 18.24 10.24
C GLN A 153 9.27 19.01 10.48
N ASN A 154 8.15 18.31 10.61
CA ASN A 154 6.87 18.94 10.94
C ASN A 154 6.90 19.60 12.32
N ASP A 155 7.49 18.94 13.32
CA ASP A 155 7.57 19.50 14.67
C ASP A 155 8.53 20.70 14.74
N GLU A 156 9.64 20.66 14.00
CA GLU A 156 10.53 21.81 13.81
C GLU A 156 9.79 23.01 13.18
N LEU A 157 9.05 22.77 12.10
CA LEU A 157 8.25 23.81 11.43
C LEU A 157 7.14 24.37 12.33
N LYS A 158 6.47 23.52 13.12
CA LYS A 158 5.47 23.98 14.10
C LYS A 158 6.11 24.90 15.15
N ALA A 159 7.28 24.52 15.66
CA ALA A 159 8.02 25.33 16.62
C ALA A 159 8.46 26.68 16.01
N GLU A 160 8.91 26.68 14.76
CA GLU A 160 9.26 27.90 14.02
C GLU A 160 8.04 28.81 13.79
N ILE A 161 6.89 28.24 13.42
CA ILE A 161 5.62 28.97 13.29
C ILE A 161 5.23 29.60 14.62
N GLU A 162 5.32 28.86 15.73
CA GLU A 162 5.05 29.41 17.05
C GLU A 162 6.01 30.53 17.45
N TYR A 163 7.30 30.35 17.15
CA TYR A 163 8.31 31.36 17.40
C TYR A 163 8.00 32.65 16.64
N TYR A 164 7.67 32.57 15.35
CA TYR A 164 7.28 33.74 14.57
C TYR A 164 5.97 34.34 15.06
N LYS A 165 4.97 33.56 15.46
CA LYS A 165 3.73 34.10 16.05
C LYS A 165 4.00 34.91 17.32
N LYS A 166 4.97 34.51 18.15
CA LYS A 166 5.33 35.20 19.40
C LYS A 166 6.22 36.42 19.16
N THR A 167 7.09 36.38 18.16
CA THR A 167 8.13 37.42 17.95
C THR A 167 7.76 38.46 16.89
N THR A 168 6.86 38.13 15.95
CA THR A 168 6.47 39.09 14.91
C THR A 168 5.49 40.11 15.45
N LYS A 169 5.77 41.40 15.18
CA LYS A 169 4.82 42.47 15.48
C LYS A 169 3.63 42.31 14.54
N PRO A 170 2.39 42.30 15.06
CA PRO A 170 1.21 42.28 14.20
C PRO A 170 1.29 43.42 13.19
N PRO A 171 0.93 43.18 11.92
CA PRO A 171 0.89 44.24 10.93
C PRO A 171 -0.04 45.36 11.41
N ARG A 172 0.41 46.61 11.28
CA ARG A 172 -0.42 47.76 11.66
C ARG A 172 -1.58 47.86 10.68
N VAL A 173 -2.80 47.61 11.17
CA VAL A 173 -4.01 47.73 10.37
C VAL A 173 -4.22 49.19 9.97
N ALA A 174 -4.32 49.44 8.66
CA ALA A 174 -4.70 50.74 8.16
C ALA A 174 -6.15 51.04 8.56
N ARG A 175 -6.38 52.24 9.09
CA ARG A 175 -7.70 52.74 9.51
C ARG A 175 -7.94 54.09 8.84
N ARG A 176 -9.21 54.39 8.55
CA ARG A 176 -9.56 55.70 8.00
C ARG A 176 -9.27 56.79 9.03
N CYS A 177 -8.37 57.71 8.70
CA CYS A 177 -8.09 58.87 9.53
C CYS A 177 -9.28 59.84 9.47
N ARG A 178 -9.78 60.30 10.62
CA ARG A 178 -10.94 61.21 10.66
C ARG A 178 -10.61 62.65 10.23
N TRP A 179 -9.34 62.97 9.99
CA TRP A 179 -8.89 64.31 9.57
C TRP A 179 -8.62 64.37 8.08
N CYS A 180 -7.68 63.55 7.59
CA CYS A 180 -7.33 63.51 6.16
C CYS A 180 -8.16 62.52 5.34
N GLU A 181 -9.07 61.77 5.98
CA GLU A 181 -9.96 60.78 5.37
C GLU A 181 -9.31 59.60 4.64
N GLU A 182 -7.99 59.51 4.65
CA GLU A 182 -7.21 58.42 4.06
C GLU A 182 -7.11 57.20 4.99
N TYR A 183 -7.08 55.99 4.41
CA TYR A 183 -6.77 54.75 5.13
C TYR A 183 -5.26 54.65 5.37
N THR A 184 -4.84 54.93 6.60
CA THR A 184 -3.42 54.98 6.96
C THR A 184 -3.18 54.36 8.34
N THR A 185 -1.93 54.26 8.79
CA THR A 185 -1.58 53.70 10.10
C THR A 185 -1.61 54.72 11.24
N HIS A 186 -1.78 56.01 10.95
CA HIS A 186 -1.93 57.05 11.97
C HIS A 186 -3.40 57.22 12.38
N ASP A 187 -3.67 57.77 13.57
CA ASP A 187 -5.03 58.19 13.96
C ASP A 187 -5.23 59.68 13.71
N TYR A 188 -6.47 60.14 13.94
CA TYR A 188 -6.83 61.55 13.96
C TYR A 188 -5.90 62.42 14.83
N ARG A 189 -5.44 61.92 15.99
CA ARG A 189 -4.61 62.69 16.93
C ARG A 189 -3.18 62.86 16.40
N ASN A 190 -2.66 61.86 15.72
CA ASN A 190 -1.32 61.80 15.14
C ASN A 190 -1.31 62.07 13.63
N CYS A 191 -2.36 62.67 13.08
CA CYS A 191 -2.40 63.00 11.67
C CYS A 191 -1.29 64.03 11.35
N PRO A 192 -0.36 63.71 10.43
CA PRO A 192 0.75 64.60 10.11
C PRO A 192 0.25 65.91 9.48
N GLN A 193 -0.79 65.85 8.64
CA GLN A 193 -1.44 67.03 8.08
C GLN A 193 -2.06 67.91 9.16
N ARG A 194 -2.57 67.33 10.26
CA ARG A 194 -3.13 68.10 11.39
C ARG A 194 -2.06 68.74 12.26
N ARG A 195 -0.89 68.10 12.40
CA ARG A 195 0.26 68.64 13.17
C ARG A 195 0.98 69.77 12.43
N SER A 196 0.81 69.88 11.13
CA SER A 196 1.39 70.94 10.31
C SER A 196 0.54 72.22 10.23
N TYR A 197 -0.66 72.22 10.82
CA TYR A 197 -1.52 73.39 11.01
C TYR A 197 -1.46 73.85 12.47
#